data_AF-A0A0R1WLM0-F1
#
_entry.id   AF-A0A0R1WLM0-F1
#
_cell.length_a   1.000
_cell.length_b   1.000
_cell.length_c   1.000
_cell.angle_alpha   90.00
_cell.angle_beta   90.00
_cell.angle_gamma   90.00
#
_symmetry.space_group_name_H-M   'P 1'
#
loop_
_entity.id
_entity.type
_entity.pdbx_description
1 polymer ?
#
loop_
_entity_poly.entity_id
_entity_poly.type
_entity_poly.pdbx_seq_one_letter_code
_entity_poly.pdbx_strand_id
1 'polypeptide(L)'
;MQQFTPNISSKAMNRETFKIILMGLMVLDHITFFISPYLADFFHIITRVVAVGFAYLVVEGLHYTHSRKDYLIRLCGWGIFMALGNYLMNLFVLRKQFAMSIFGDNIFLTLALGAVVIWLWDNQQQDVKKNRSLKILSIILLIVGSLPILEGSFIILPVMFITQLTHKSVKKRNLWYLALAIFMAVIELPAALSIPNPTALMIFDGIAMNASDMFLS
;
A
#
# COMPACT_ATOMS: atom_id res chain seq x y z
N MET A 1 -33.77 24.59 2.45
CA MET A 1 -32.37 24.69 2.90
C MET A 1 -32.34 24.37 4.38
N GLN A 2 -31.91 23.16 4.76
CA GLN A 2 -31.68 22.79 6.15
C GLN A 2 -30.17 22.66 6.32
N GLN A 3 -29.60 23.61 7.05
CA GLN A 3 -28.19 23.61 7.43
C GLN A 3 -27.99 22.50 8.46
N PHE A 4 -27.32 21.42 8.05
CA PHE A 4 -26.78 20.43 8.98
C PHE A 4 -25.60 21.07 9.73
N THR A 5 -25.86 21.57 10.93
CA THR A 5 -24.80 21.85 11.91
C THR A 5 -24.13 20.53 12.31
N PRO A 6 -22.81 20.36 12.13
CA PRO A 6 -22.15 19.14 12.58
C PRO A 6 -21.99 19.21 14.11
N ASN A 7 -22.79 18.39 14.80
CA ASN A 7 -22.64 18.10 16.21
C ASN A 7 -21.35 17.28 16.40
N ILE A 8 -20.33 17.91 16.97
CA ILE A 8 -19.04 17.30 17.29
C ILE A 8 -19.22 16.44 18.55
N SER A 9 -19.56 15.16 18.40
CA SER A 9 -19.20 14.12 19.38
C SER A 9 -19.60 12.71 18.92
N SER A 10 -18.74 12.08 18.12
CA SER A 10 -18.31 10.68 18.30
C SER A 10 -17.08 10.41 17.43
N LYS A 11 -15.90 10.61 18.02
CA LYS A 11 -14.56 10.06 17.74
C LYS A 11 -14.33 9.22 16.46
N ALA A 12 -14.74 9.71 15.29
CA ALA A 12 -14.29 9.24 13.99
C ALA A 12 -13.40 10.34 13.42
N MET A 13 -12.11 10.05 13.28
CA MET A 13 -11.17 10.99 12.66
C MET A 13 -11.68 11.37 11.26
N ASN A 14 -11.70 12.66 10.96
CA ASN A 14 -12.17 13.13 9.66
C ASN A 14 -11.28 12.52 8.56
N ARG A 15 -11.90 11.96 7.51
CA ARG A 15 -11.22 11.22 6.44
C ARG A 15 -10.12 12.04 5.76
N GLU A 16 -10.39 13.34 5.63
CA GLU A 16 -9.44 14.30 5.07
C GLU A 16 -8.25 14.54 6.00
N THR A 17 -8.48 14.63 7.32
CA THR A 17 -7.39 14.73 8.32
C THR A 17 -6.54 13.47 8.34
N PHE A 18 -7.16 12.29 8.27
CA PHE A 18 -6.43 11.02 8.21
C PHE A 18 -5.54 10.96 6.97
N LYS A 19 -6.07 11.33 5.81
CA LYS A 19 -5.32 11.41 4.54
C LYS A 19 -4.12 12.36 4.64
N ILE A 20 -4.29 13.54 5.26
CA ILE A 20 -3.21 14.51 5.43
C ILE A 20 -2.11 13.97 6.36
N ILE A 21 -2.49 13.31 7.46
CA ILE A 21 -1.52 12.68 8.38
C ILE A 21 -0.71 11.61 7.63
N LEU A 22 -1.38 10.74 6.87
CA LEU A 22 -0.72 9.71 6.06
C LEU A 22 0.24 10.32 5.03
N MET A 23 -0.17 11.39 4.36
CA MET A 23 0.68 12.09 3.39
C MET A 23 1.92 12.71 4.06
N GLY A 24 1.76 13.33 5.23
CA GLY A 24 2.89 13.88 5.98
C GLY A 24 3.88 12.81 6.44
N LEU A 25 3.38 11.68 6.94
CA LEU A 25 4.22 10.54 7.34
C LEU A 25 4.96 9.92 6.15
N MET A 26 4.29 9.80 4.99
CA MET A 26 4.91 9.28 3.77
C MET A 26 6.08 10.13 3.29
N VAL A 27 5.92 11.46 3.30
CA VAL A 27 6.99 12.39 2.90
C VAL A 27 8.14 12.35 3.91
N LEU A 28 7.84 12.24 5.20
CA LEU A 28 8.86 12.16 6.25
C LEU A 28 9.75 10.93 6.10
N ASP A 29 9.17 9.80 5.69
CA ASP A 29 9.90 8.55 5.41
C ASP A 29 10.96 8.71 4.32
N HIS A 30 10.62 9.44 3.26
CA HIS A 30 11.51 9.63 2.12
C HIS A 30 12.63 10.65 2.41
N ILE A 31 12.53 11.41 3.51
CA ILE A 31 13.56 12.35 3.98
C ILE A 31 14.60 11.65 4.87
N THR A 32 14.36 10.40 5.28
CA THR A 32 15.26 9.62 6.15
C THR A 32 16.68 9.44 5.59
N PHE A 33 16.88 9.61 4.27
CA PHE A 33 18.20 9.65 3.64
C PHE A 33 19.15 10.71 4.24
N PHE A 34 18.62 11.75 4.90
CA PHE A 34 19.41 12.79 5.57
C PHE A 34 19.63 12.53 7.08
N ILE A 35 19.16 11.40 7.61
CA ILE A 35 19.08 11.10 9.05
C ILE A 35 19.87 9.83 9.40
N SER A 36 20.26 9.67 10.67
CA SER A 36 20.97 8.49 11.18
C SER A 36 20.28 7.16 10.84
N PRO A 37 21.02 6.07 10.49
CA PRO A 37 20.45 4.78 10.05
C PRO A 37 19.40 4.19 11.00
N TYR A 38 19.65 4.26 12.32
CA TYR A 38 18.73 3.73 13.33
C TYR A 38 17.37 4.46 13.36
N LEU A 39 17.36 5.75 13.03
CA LEU A 39 16.14 6.53 12.99
C LEU A 39 15.40 6.34 11.65
N ALA A 40 16.13 6.05 10.57
CA ALA A 40 15.55 5.64 9.29
C ALA A 40 14.75 4.34 9.43
N ASP A 41 15.30 3.30 10.07
CA ASP A 41 14.59 2.03 10.31
C ASP A 41 13.28 2.21 11.09
N PHE A 42 13.29 3.10 12.10
CA PHE A 42 12.09 3.40 12.87
C PHE A 42 11.00 4.09 12.03
N PHE A 43 11.38 5.05 11.18
CA PHE A 43 10.44 5.72 10.27
C PHE A 43 9.89 4.76 9.21
N HIS A 44 10.74 3.88 8.65
CA HIS A 44 10.32 2.84 7.71
C HIS A 44 9.29 1.88 8.30
N ILE A 45 9.41 1.53 9.59
CA ILE A 45 8.38 0.71 10.26
C ILE A 45 7.06 1.48 10.39
N ILE A 46 7.10 2.79 10.69
CA ILE A 46 5.90 3.63 10.82
C ILE A 46 5.18 3.76 9.47
N THR A 47 5.92 3.84 8.36
CA THR A 47 5.34 4.08 7.04
C THR A 47 4.72 2.85 6.40
N ARG A 48 4.97 1.66 6.95
CA ARG A 48 4.16 0.47 6.66
C ARG A 48 2.68 0.66 7.05
N VAL A 49 2.41 1.33 8.17
CA VAL A 49 1.02 1.66 8.56
C VAL A 49 0.43 2.68 7.59
N VAL A 50 1.27 3.55 7.02
CA VAL A 50 0.85 4.55 6.04
C VAL A 50 0.39 3.89 4.75
N ALA A 51 1.15 2.93 4.24
CA ALA A 51 0.81 2.13 3.06
C ALA A 51 -0.56 1.42 3.20
N VAL A 52 -0.78 0.74 4.34
CA VAL A 52 -2.05 0.07 4.66
C VAL A 52 -3.20 1.08 4.82
N GLY A 53 -2.92 2.25 5.39
CA GLY A 53 -3.88 3.34 5.51
C GLY A 53 -4.33 3.89 4.16
N PHE A 54 -3.41 4.11 3.23
CA PHE A 54 -3.74 4.53 1.87
C PHE A 54 -4.49 3.45 1.09
N ALA A 55 -4.09 2.18 1.22
CA ALA A 55 -4.81 1.04 0.65
C ALA A 55 -6.28 1.06 1.08
N TYR A 56 -6.53 1.23 2.39
CA TYR A 56 -7.88 1.36 2.94
C TYR A 56 -8.65 2.56 2.34
N LEU A 57 -8.03 3.74 2.33
CA LEU A 57 -8.65 4.96 1.79
C LEU A 57 -9.01 4.83 0.31
N VAL A 58 -8.18 4.14 -0.48
CA VAL A 58 -8.44 3.88 -1.90
C VAL A 58 -9.62 2.94 -2.07
N VAL A 59 -9.66 1.80 -1.36
CA VAL A 59 -10.79 0.86 -1.44
C VAL A 59 -12.09 1.53 -1.03
N GLU A 60 -12.08 2.24 0.09
CA GLU A 60 -13.23 2.99 0.57
C GLU A 60 -13.60 4.10 -0.43
N GLY A 61 -12.63 4.80 -1.02
CA GLY A 61 -12.84 5.84 -2.03
C GLY A 61 -13.53 5.32 -3.29
N LEU A 62 -13.25 4.08 -3.70
CA LEU A 62 -13.91 3.41 -4.82
C LEU A 62 -15.38 3.05 -4.53
N HIS A 63 -15.75 2.80 -3.28
CA HIS A 63 -17.14 2.50 -2.89
C HIS A 63 -18.00 3.75 -2.77
N TYR A 64 -17.46 4.84 -2.22
CA TYR A 64 -18.23 6.06 -1.97
C TYR A 64 -18.21 7.06 -3.14
N THR A 65 -17.32 6.91 -4.11
CA THR A 65 -17.27 7.82 -5.27
C THR A 65 -18.33 7.49 -6.31
N HIS A 66 -19.04 8.52 -6.77
CA HIS A 66 -20.05 8.42 -7.83
C HIS A 66 -19.48 7.90 -9.17
N SER A 67 -18.25 8.32 -9.54
CA SER A 67 -17.56 7.90 -10.76
C SER A 67 -16.24 7.17 -10.48
N ARG A 68 -16.31 5.84 -10.35
CA ARG A 68 -15.14 4.98 -10.07
C ARG A 68 -14.02 5.16 -11.10
N LYS A 69 -14.38 5.37 -12.37
CA LYS A 69 -13.42 5.56 -13.48
C LYS A 69 -12.59 6.83 -13.32
N ASP A 70 -13.21 7.96 -12.98
CA ASP A 70 -12.48 9.23 -12.85
C ASP A 70 -11.56 9.19 -11.64
N TYR A 71 -11.96 8.51 -10.57
CA TYR A 71 -11.10 8.29 -9.41
C TYR A 71 -9.84 7.50 -9.79
N LEU A 72 -10.00 6.40 -10.54
CA LEU A 72 -8.89 5.60 -11.04
C LEU A 72 -7.96 6.39 -11.96
N ILE A 73 -8.52 7.19 -12.88
CA ILE A 73 -7.72 8.02 -13.80
C ILE A 73 -6.92 9.05 -13.03
N ARG A 74 -7.52 9.73 -12.04
CA ARG A 74 -6.79 10.66 -11.17
C ARG A 74 -5.67 9.97 -10.41
N LEU A 75 -5.94 8.80 -9.82
CA LEU A 75 -4.95 8.05 -9.06
C LEU A 75 -3.80 7.53 -9.94
N CYS A 76 -4.13 7.00 -11.11
CA CYS A 76 -3.14 6.57 -12.11
C CYS A 76 -2.32 7.76 -12.63
N GLY A 77 -2.95 8.91 -12.86
CA GLY A 77 -2.27 10.16 -13.21
C GLY A 77 -1.26 10.58 -12.16
N TRP A 78 -1.61 10.51 -10.86
CA TRP A 78 -0.67 10.76 -9.77
C TRP A 78 0.48 9.73 -9.72
N GLY A 79 0.20 8.44 -9.96
CA GLY A 79 1.23 7.42 -10.06
C GLY A 79 2.22 7.66 -11.21
N ILE A 80 1.72 8.04 -12.39
CA ILE A 80 2.54 8.39 -13.55
C ILE A 80 3.34 9.66 -13.28
N PHE A 81 2.72 10.68 -12.65
CA PHE A 81 3.42 11.91 -12.28
C PHE A 81 4.57 11.65 -11.31
N MET A 82 4.37 10.77 -10.34
CA MET A 82 5.42 10.37 -9.39
C MET A 82 6.55 9.60 -10.09
N ALA A 83 6.22 8.64 -10.96
CA ALA A 83 7.21 7.91 -11.76
C ALA A 83 8.00 8.85 -12.70
N LEU A 84 7.32 9.82 -13.31
CA LEU A 84 7.95 10.84 -14.15
C LEU A 84 8.86 11.75 -13.32
N GLY A 85 8.45 12.13 -12.11
CA GLY A 85 9.26 12.91 -11.17
C GLY A 85 10.54 12.17 -10.79
N ASN A 86 10.44 10.88 -10.45
CA ASN A 86 11.59 10.02 -10.17
C ASN A 86 12.52 9.91 -11.39
N TYR A 87 11.95 9.69 -12.59
CA TYR A 87 12.72 9.68 -13.84
C TYR A 87 13.45 11.00 -14.12
N LEU A 88 12.78 12.14 -13.94
CA LEU A 88 13.37 13.48 -14.11
C LEU A 88 14.48 13.75 -13.10
N MET A 89 14.30 13.35 -11.83
CA MET A 89 15.34 13.49 -10.80
C MET A 89 16.56 12.62 -11.12
N ASN A 90 16.34 11.40 -11.61
CA ASN A 90 17.43 10.52 -12.05
C ASN A 90 18.17 11.08 -13.27
N LEU A 91 17.47 11.78 -14.17
CA LEU A 91 18.06 12.37 -15.36
C LEU A 91 18.86 13.66 -15.08
N PHE A 92 18.37 14.52 -14.17
CA PHE A 92 18.93 15.86 -13.95
C PHE A 92 19.77 16.01 -12.67
N VAL A 93 19.55 15.17 -11.64
CA VAL A 93 20.08 15.43 -10.28
C VAL A 93 20.99 14.30 -9.77
N LEU A 94 20.73 13.03 -10.09
CA LEU A 94 21.46 11.90 -9.51
C LEU A 94 22.62 11.42 -10.40
N ARG A 95 23.83 11.34 -9.82
CA ARG A 95 24.99 10.65 -10.42
C ARG A 95 24.70 9.14 -10.38
N LYS A 96 25.04 8.39 -11.44
CA LYS A 96 24.79 6.93 -11.69
C LYS A 96 24.90 5.95 -10.51
N GLN A 97 25.54 6.33 -9.40
CA GLN A 97 25.75 5.52 -8.19
C GLN A 97 24.61 5.62 -7.15
N PHE A 98 23.69 6.58 -7.30
CA PHE A 98 22.46 6.72 -6.50
C PHE A 98 21.22 6.63 -7.40
N ALA A 99 21.26 5.75 -8.41
CA ALA A 99 20.12 5.54 -9.28
C ALA A 99 18.97 4.95 -8.45
N MET A 100 18.07 5.83 -8.00
CA MET A 100 16.78 5.47 -7.44
C MET A 100 16.06 4.61 -8.47
N SER A 101 15.54 3.46 -8.06
CA SER A 101 14.80 2.59 -8.98
C SER A 101 13.60 3.35 -9.52
N ILE A 102 13.55 3.53 -10.84
CA ILE A 102 12.48 4.27 -11.55
C ILE A 102 11.08 3.71 -11.20
N PHE A 103 11.03 2.45 -10.78
CA PHE A 103 9.81 1.73 -10.40
C PHE A 103 9.72 1.36 -8.91
N GLY A 104 10.80 1.50 -8.13
CA GLY A 104 10.91 0.97 -6.76
C GLY A 104 10.27 1.82 -5.66
N ASP A 105 10.16 3.14 -5.82
CA ASP A 105 9.68 4.05 -4.76
C ASP A 105 8.27 4.61 -5.01
N ASN A 106 7.50 3.95 -5.89
CA ASN A 106 6.21 4.45 -6.36
C ASN A 106 5.04 3.69 -5.75
N ILE A 107 4.84 3.79 -4.43
CA ILE A 107 3.66 3.22 -3.76
C ILE A 107 2.31 3.62 -4.39
N PHE A 108 2.21 4.80 -5.01
CA PHE A 108 1.00 5.23 -5.72
C PHE A 108 0.67 4.35 -6.92
N LEU A 109 1.69 3.80 -7.59
CA LEU A 109 1.52 2.87 -8.70
C LEU A 109 0.96 1.53 -8.20
N THR A 110 1.46 1.03 -7.06
CA THR A 110 0.93 -0.16 -6.39
C THR A 110 -0.54 0.03 -5.99
N LEU A 111 -0.88 1.18 -5.40
CA LEU A 111 -2.24 1.54 -5.04
C LEU A 111 -3.16 1.65 -6.27
N ALA A 112 -2.66 2.23 -7.37
CA ALA A 112 -3.39 2.31 -8.64
C ALA A 112 -3.66 0.92 -9.22
N LEU A 113 -2.66 0.02 -9.20
CA LEU A 113 -2.81 -1.37 -9.64
C LEU A 113 -3.86 -2.10 -8.79
N GLY A 114 -3.80 -1.98 -7.46
CA GLY A 114 -4.79 -2.58 -6.56
C GLY A 114 -6.19 -2.03 -6.78
N ALA A 115 -6.31 -0.74 -7.08
CA ALA A 115 -7.58 -0.11 -7.42
C ALA A 115 -8.15 -0.64 -8.74
N VAL A 116 -7.30 -0.88 -9.75
CA VAL A 116 -7.66 -1.52 -11.03
C VAL A 116 -8.12 -2.96 -10.79
N VAL A 117 -7.40 -3.75 -10.00
CA VAL A 117 -7.78 -5.14 -9.64
C VAL A 117 -9.19 -5.17 -9.04
N ILE A 118 -9.48 -4.28 -8.09
CA ILE A 118 -10.80 -4.16 -7.46
C ILE A 118 -11.87 -3.74 -8.47
N TRP A 119 -11.55 -2.79 -9.34
CA TRP A 119 -12.47 -2.33 -10.37
C TRP A 119 -12.83 -3.43 -11.36
N LEU A 120 -11.85 -4.25 -11.80
CA LEU A 120 -12.11 -5.42 -12.62
C LEU A 120 -12.97 -6.46 -11.90
N TRP A 121 -12.73 -6.68 -10.60
CA TRP A 121 -13.47 -7.64 -9.79
C TRP A 121 -14.94 -7.26 -9.59
N ASP A 122 -15.21 -5.98 -9.31
CA ASP A 122 -16.56 -5.46 -9.04
C ASP A 122 -17.31 -5.04 -10.32
N ASN A 123 -16.71 -5.21 -11.49
CA ASN A 123 -17.35 -4.87 -12.76
C ASN A 123 -18.50 -5.84 -13.05
N GLN A 124 -19.73 -5.45 -12.71
CA GLN A 124 -20.93 -6.23 -13.00
C GLN A 124 -21.33 -6.07 -14.47
N GLN A 125 -20.58 -6.74 -15.35
CA GLN A 125 -20.92 -6.85 -16.77
C GLN A 125 -22.15 -7.76 -16.94
N GLN A 126 -23.06 -7.35 -17.83
CA GLN A 126 -24.28 -8.11 -18.16
C GLN A 126 -23.95 -9.45 -18.85
N ASP A 127 -22.85 -9.50 -19.61
CA ASP A 127 -22.36 -10.72 -20.25
C ASP A 127 -21.62 -11.63 -19.25
N VAL A 128 -22.20 -12.81 -18.97
CA VAL A 128 -21.64 -13.79 -18.01
C VAL A 128 -20.23 -14.26 -18.40
N LYS A 129 -19.98 -14.49 -19.70
CA LYS A 129 -18.63 -14.89 -20.19
C LYS A 129 -17.59 -13.78 -19.98
N LYS A 130 -17.96 -12.53 -20.28
CA LYS A 130 -17.08 -11.36 -20.13
C LYS A 130 -16.83 -11.02 -18.66
N ASN A 131 -17.82 -11.19 -17.81
CA ASN A 131 -17.68 -11.07 -16.36
C ASN A 131 -16.70 -12.11 -15.80
N ARG A 132 -16.80 -13.38 -16.26
CA ARG A 132 -15.86 -14.43 -15.85
C ARG A 132 -14.43 -14.14 -16.29
N SER A 133 -14.21 -13.68 -17.53
CA SER A 133 -12.87 -13.32 -18.00
C SER A 133 -12.26 -12.15 -17.24
N LEU A 134 -13.06 -11.14 -16.87
CA LEU A 134 -12.59 -9.99 -16.08
C LEU A 134 -12.20 -10.39 -14.65
N LYS A 135 -12.94 -11.30 -14.01
CA LYS A 135 -12.58 -11.84 -12.69
C LYS A 135 -11.30 -12.67 -12.74
N ILE A 136 -11.14 -13.49 -13.78
CA ILE A 136 -9.90 -14.24 -14.00
C ILE A 136 -8.74 -13.27 -14.21
N LEU A 137 -8.92 -12.24 -15.03
CA LEU A 137 -7.90 -11.21 -15.26
C LEU A 137 -7.54 -10.46 -13.96
N SER A 138 -8.52 -10.15 -13.12
CA SER A 138 -8.30 -9.54 -11.79
C SER A 138 -7.43 -10.44 -10.90
N ILE A 139 -7.70 -11.75 -10.85
CA ILE A 139 -6.90 -12.71 -10.09
C ILE A 139 -5.47 -12.82 -10.65
N ILE A 140 -5.34 -12.92 -11.98
CA ILE A 140 -4.03 -12.97 -12.63
C ILE A 140 -3.24 -11.70 -12.31
N LEU A 141 -3.87 -10.52 -12.40
CA LEU A 141 -3.24 -9.24 -12.13
C LEU A 141 -2.89 -9.08 -10.65
N LEU A 142 -3.65 -9.68 -9.74
CA LEU A 142 -3.32 -9.76 -8.31
C LEU A 142 -2.08 -10.63 -8.07
N ILE A 143 -2.00 -11.81 -8.70
CA ILE A 143 -0.86 -12.73 -8.56
C ILE A 143 0.40 -12.11 -9.18
N VAL A 144 0.31 -11.63 -10.42
CA VAL A 144 1.42 -10.97 -11.12
C VAL A 144 1.82 -9.68 -10.41
N GLY A 145 0.84 -8.90 -9.94
CA GLY A 145 1.09 -7.66 -9.21
C GLY A 145 1.73 -7.90 -7.84
N SER A 146 1.43 -9.03 -7.19
CA SER A 146 2.03 -9.40 -5.90
C SER A 146 3.50 -9.83 -6.00
N LEU A 147 4.04 -9.96 -7.21
CA LEU A 147 5.47 -10.10 -7.40
C LEU A 147 6.18 -8.81 -6.93
N PRO A 148 7.37 -8.91 -6.31
CA PRO A 148 8.13 -7.77 -5.79
C PRO A 148 8.79 -6.98 -6.94
N ILE A 149 7.94 -6.40 -7.80
CA ILE A 149 8.32 -5.50 -8.89
C ILE A 149 7.98 -4.05 -8.52
N LEU A 150 7.09 -3.88 -7.54
CA LEU A 150 6.44 -2.64 -7.14
C LEU A 150 6.51 -2.55 -5.61
N GLU A 151 6.77 -1.35 -5.10
CA GLU A 151 6.87 -1.09 -3.66
C GLU A 151 5.64 -1.59 -2.89
N GLY A 152 5.88 -2.43 -1.88
CA GLY A 152 4.86 -2.97 -0.99
C GLY A 152 3.78 -3.81 -1.68
N SER A 153 3.96 -4.22 -2.93
CA SER A 153 2.93 -4.91 -3.72
C SER A 153 2.46 -6.22 -3.08
N PHE A 154 3.37 -6.95 -2.46
CA PHE A 154 3.12 -8.22 -1.78
C PHE A 154 2.14 -8.07 -0.61
N ILE A 155 2.03 -6.89 0.00
CA ILE A 155 1.18 -6.65 1.18
C ILE A 155 0.00 -5.75 0.83
N ILE A 156 0.23 -4.67 0.07
CA ILE A 156 -0.78 -3.69 -0.30
C ILE A 156 -1.87 -4.35 -1.16
N LEU A 157 -1.52 -5.15 -2.16
CA LEU A 157 -2.51 -5.75 -3.06
C LEU A 157 -3.42 -6.77 -2.35
N PRO A 158 -2.92 -7.73 -1.55
CA PRO A 158 -3.78 -8.61 -0.76
C PRO A 158 -4.61 -7.84 0.27
N VAL A 159 -4.05 -6.82 0.93
CA VAL A 159 -4.80 -5.98 1.89
C VAL A 159 -5.95 -5.27 1.18
N MET A 160 -5.72 -4.65 0.02
CA MET A 160 -6.78 -4.00 -0.75
C MET A 160 -7.87 -5.00 -1.17
N PHE A 161 -7.49 -6.17 -1.65
CA PHE A 161 -8.43 -7.20 -2.08
C PHE A 161 -9.26 -7.76 -0.90
N ILE A 162 -8.62 -8.05 0.24
CA ILE A 162 -9.30 -8.46 1.48
C ILE A 162 -10.27 -7.36 1.95
N THR A 163 -9.83 -6.10 1.92
CA THR A 163 -10.66 -4.94 2.31
C THR A 163 -11.90 -4.86 1.44
N GLN A 164 -11.76 -5.11 0.14
CA GLN A 164 -12.88 -5.15 -0.80
C GLN A 164 -13.87 -6.27 -0.44
N LEU A 165 -13.38 -7.49 -0.20
CA LEU A 165 -14.22 -8.64 0.13
C LEU A 165 -14.93 -8.49 1.48
N THR A 166 -14.30 -7.84 2.44
CA THR A 166 -14.76 -7.73 3.84
C THR A 166 -15.37 -6.38 4.17
N HIS A 167 -15.58 -5.50 3.18
CA HIS A 167 -16.06 -4.13 3.33
C HIS A 167 -17.34 -4.02 4.20
N LYS A 168 -18.20 -5.04 4.17
CA LYS A 168 -19.47 -5.07 4.94
C LYS A 168 -19.29 -5.24 6.45
N SER A 169 -18.14 -5.70 6.94
CA SER A 169 -17.96 -6.00 8.37
C SER A 169 -16.55 -5.72 8.87
N VAL A 170 -16.42 -4.69 9.71
CA VAL A 170 -15.15 -4.27 10.33
C VAL A 170 -14.48 -5.39 11.12
N LYS A 171 -15.27 -6.23 11.83
CA LYS A 171 -14.75 -7.36 12.61
C LYS A 171 -14.06 -8.42 11.73
N LYS A 172 -14.65 -8.77 10.57
CA LYS A 172 -14.04 -9.74 9.65
C LYS A 172 -12.81 -9.14 8.97
N ARG A 173 -12.85 -7.86 8.60
CA ARG A 173 -11.70 -7.16 8.01
C ARG A 173 -10.48 -7.21 8.92
N ASN A 174 -10.64 -6.86 10.20
CA ASN A 174 -9.54 -6.91 11.17
C ASN A 174 -9.05 -8.34 11.41
N LEU A 175 -9.95 -9.34 11.42
CA LEU A 175 -9.57 -10.74 11.52
C LEU A 175 -8.70 -11.18 10.34
N TRP A 176 -9.06 -10.80 9.11
CA TRP A 176 -8.27 -11.12 7.93
C TRP A 176 -6.94 -10.38 7.87
N TYR A 177 -6.87 -9.13 8.34
CA TYR A 177 -5.59 -8.43 8.51
C TYR A 177 -4.71 -9.14 9.54
N LEU A 178 -5.29 -9.64 10.64
CA LEU A 178 -4.56 -10.39 11.66
C LEU A 178 -4.09 -11.74 11.12
N ALA A 179 -4.92 -12.44 10.35
CA ALA A 179 -4.54 -13.68 9.67
C ALA A 179 -3.39 -13.44 8.66
N LEU A 180 -3.45 -12.36 7.89
CA LEU A 180 -2.37 -11.97 6.98
C LEU A 180 -1.10 -11.63 7.75
N ALA A 181 -1.19 -10.87 8.85
CA ALA A 181 -0.04 -10.56 9.70
C ALA A 181 0.61 -11.83 10.30
N ILE A 182 -0.19 -12.81 10.75
CA ILE A 182 0.32 -14.10 11.24
C ILE A 182 0.99 -14.88 10.10
N PHE A 183 0.38 -14.94 8.91
CA PHE A 183 0.95 -15.63 7.76
C PHE A 183 2.33 -15.06 7.39
N MET A 184 2.45 -13.74 7.39
CA MET A 184 3.72 -13.03 7.15
C MET A 184 4.73 -13.33 8.26
N ALA A 185 4.31 -13.26 9.53
CA ALA A 185 5.17 -13.58 10.66
C ALA A 185 5.68 -15.03 10.62
N VAL A 186 4.88 -16.00 10.15
CA VAL A 186 5.29 -17.40 10.00
C VAL A 186 6.34 -17.58 8.89
N ILE A 187 6.31 -16.74 7.85
CA ILE A 187 7.32 -16.76 6.79
C ILE A 187 8.63 -16.10 7.26
N GLU A 188 8.55 -15.01 8.02
CA GLU A 188 9.74 -14.26 8.46
C GLU A 188 10.44 -14.87 9.67
N LEU A 189 9.70 -15.48 10.60
CA LEU A 189 10.24 -16.02 11.85
C LEU A 189 11.35 -17.09 11.64
N PRO A 190 11.23 -18.04 10.69
CA PRO A 190 12.29 -19.02 10.41
C PRO A 190 13.57 -18.38 9.82
N ALA A 191 13.42 -17.30 9.04
CA ALA A 191 14.55 -16.57 8.48
C ALA A 191 15.32 -15.81 9.58
N ALA A 192 14.61 -15.16 10.50
CA ALA A 192 15.20 -14.44 11.63
C ALA A 192 15.90 -15.36 12.65
N LEU A 193 15.43 -16.60 12.81
CA LEU A 193 16.00 -17.58 13.73
C LEU A 193 17.14 -18.42 13.13
N SER A 194 17.42 -18.29 11.83
CA SER A 194 18.56 -18.98 11.19
C SER A 194 19.91 -18.31 11.46
N ILE A 195 19.94 -17.20 12.20
CA ILE A 195 21.16 -16.47 12.55
C ILE A 195 21.90 -17.23 13.68
N PRO A 196 23.18 -17.59 13.52
CA PRO A 196 23.94 -18.25 14.58
C PRO A 196 24.16 -17.32 15.78
N ASN A 197 23.79 -17.78 16.99
CA ASN A 197 23.79 -17.04 18.26
C ASN A 197 22.93 -15.76 18.26
N PRO A 198 21.60 -15.89 18.20
CA PRO A 198 20.71 -14.75 18.06
C PRO A 198 20.64 -13.94 19.36
N THR A 199 21.22 -12.74 19.35
CA THR A 199 20.99 -11.72 20.39
C THR A 199 19.68 -10.99 20.08
N ALA A 200 18.92 -10.51 21.07
CA ALA A 200 17.65 -9.83 20.84
C ALA A 200 17.74 -8.65 19.83
N LEU A 201 18.88 -7.95 19.81
CA LEU A 201 19.17 -6.89 18.85
C LEU A 201 19.34 -7.43 17.42
N MET A 202 19.99 -8.58 17.22
CA MET A 202 20.21 -9.19 15.90
C MET A 202 18.94 -9.82 15.34
N ILE A 203 18.06 -10.33 16.21
CA ILE A 203 16.73 -10.79 15.79
C ILE A 203 15.90 -9.59 15.34
N PHE A 204 15.93 -8.48 16.09
CA PHE A 204 15.24 -7.25 15.71
C PHE A 204 15.74 -6.71 14.38
N ASP A 205 17.06 -6.64 14.19
CA ASP A 205 17.70 -6.15 12.97
C ASP A 205 17.40 -7.08 11.78
N GLY A 206 17.47 -8.40 11.97
CA GLY A 206 17.13 -9.39 10.94
C GLY A 206 15.65 -9.34 10.52
N ILE A 207 14.73 -9.13 11.46
CA ILE A 207 13.30 -8.93 11.15
C ILE A 207 13.10 -7.58 10.45
N ALA A 208 13.76 -6.52 10.91
CA ALA A 208 13.65 -5.20 10.32
C ALA A 208 14.12 -5.20 8.86
N MET A 209 15.27 -5.82 8.60
CA MET A 209 15.91 -5.94 7.28
C MET A 209 15.14 -6.87 6.33
N ASN A 210 14.68 -8.03 6.81
CA ASN A 210 13.88 -8.94 5.97
C ASN A 210 12.51 -8.32 5.63
N ALA A 211 11.90 -7.62 6.59
CA ALA A 211 10.65 -6.93 6.35
C ALA A 211 10.82 -5.63 5.53
N SER A 212 12.01 -5.01 5.49
CA SER A 212 12.27 -3.89 4.56
C SER A 212 12.37 -4.40 3.12
N ASP A 213 13.05 -5.54 2.90
CA ASP A 213 13.18 -6.15 1.57
C ASP A 213 11.82 -6.58 0.99
N MET A 214 10.88 -7.00 1.84
CA MET A 214 9.52 -7.34 1.41
C MET A 214 8.67 -6.13 0.98
N PHE A 215 9.10 -4.91 1.30
CA PHE A 215 8.41 -3.67 0.94
C PHE A 215 9.17 -2.83 -0.10
N LEU A 216 10.50 -2.85 -0.14
CA LEU A 216 11.35 -1.92 -0.91
C LEU A 216 12.14 -2.59 -2.05
N SER A 217 11.54 -3.58 -2.72
CA SER A 217 12.16 -4.29 -3.86
C SER A 217 12.45 -3.40 -5.07
#